data_AF-A0A6I4SN66-F1
#
_entry.id   AF-A0A6I4SN66-F1
#
_cell.length_a   1.000
_cell.length_b   1.000
_cell.length_c   1.000
_cell.angle_alpha   90.00
_cell.angle_beta   90.00
_cell.angle_gamma   90.00
#
_symmetry.space_group_name_H-M   'P 1'
#
loop_
_entity.id
_entity.type
_entity.pdbx_description
1 polymer ?
#
loop_
_entity_poly.entity_id
_entity_poly.type
_entity_poly.pdbx_seq_one_letter_code
_entity_poly.pdbx_strand_id
1 'polypeptide(L)'
;MKQFGKTRSLIAGALLTAAVIGIAPLHGQNSGGTTAAEDEDLVIVTATRIRQGGAQDIKQFRSISLDGAFLPRAESLTIEGLLGEHDLTLPSDGSCAQLFCVTGHAMRSDLSTRPADKYFVGLGFDSNVDGKARLSEPLSLVAVVDRSGSMTGQKIARAKEALLVSLSKMRDSDRLGIVQFGSVSEVLLPVMDVGANREKLAAAIVSIEADGSTDMESGLLLGFENAFAEDEATGRKTRIMLFTDEQPNVGNVQPQGFMGLAVAGSKRGVGLTTIGVGRDFDNALALQLSSVRGGNLFYLAQNGDARALFDREFYNMVTEVAHDVVITMTPSEGYKINAVYGVPNEVLSETPEGAVIVKVGSAFMSSYGGGVFASMDIDRGKAASEGAPLMSVAIGYVDAQTGAAGSNVESVALPAAEAPERLRAAQILVDEYLSLSTALALYHDNGDRAGAYSMIDGLSQRLDAADVQGLEAERELVRGLRTRSAALAGVGDIPDNLRPLGVIGRWEVKSQRGLEEVERGDIVELTADGQLNTYRLVGKFRGNEVNQSYQINEDQLYINYTDLVFYYRLKGDGLVLRAKGGPQKLDLRRIES
;
A
#
# COMPACT_ATOMS: atom_id res chain seq x y z
N MET A 1 45.20 50.95 33.34
CA MET A 1 45.06 50.37 34.70
C MET A 1 44.75 48.88 34.50
N LYS A 2 45.72 47.94 34.45
CA LYS A 2 46.41 47.19 35.55
C LYS A 2 45.41 46.64 36.58
N GLN A 3 45.29 45.35 36.96
CA GLN A 3 46.16 44.14 37.10
C GLN A 3 45.29 42.86 36.94
N PHE A 4 45.72 41.74 36.35
CA PHE A 4 46.55 40.60 36.84
C PHE A 4 46.01 39.76 38.02
N GLY A 5 45.88 38.43 37.82
CA GLY A 5 45.81 37.42 38.89
C GLY A 5 45.46 35.98 38.44
N LYS A 6 46.47 35.14 38.18
CA LYS A 6 46.41 33.65 38.05
C LYS A 6 46.07 33.01 39.43
N THR A 7 45.64 31.75 39.61
CA THR A 7 46.45 30.51 39.49
C THR A 7 45.67 29.23 39.89
N ARG A 8 45.82 28.17 39.07
CA ARG A 8 45.79 26.67 39.21
C ARG A 8 45.22 25.90 40.44
N SER A 9 44.41 24.88 40.09
CA SER A 9 44.56 23.40 40.27
C SER A 9 44.74 22.75 41.65
N LEU A 10 43.91 21.74 41.98
CA LEU A 10 44.36 20.39 42.35
C LEU A 10 43.21 19.35 42.39
N ILE A 11 43.61 18.11 42.11
CA ILE A 11 42.86 16.86 41.83
C ILE A 11 42.80 15.98 43.09
N ALA A 12 41.73 15.17 43.22
CA ALA A 12 41.63 13.79 43.79
C ALA A 12 40.24 13.62 44.44
N GLY A 13 39.41 12.60 44.22
CA GLY A 13 39.64 11.24 43.73
C GLY A 13 39.65 10.25 44.90
N ALA A 14 38.51 9.63 45.26
CA ALA A 14 38.46 8.35 46.00
C ALA A 14 37.07 7.69 45.96
N LEU A 15 37.06 6.42 45.53
CA LEU A 15 36.00 5.42 45.55
C LEU A 15 35.67 4.93 46.99
N LEU A 16 34.50 4.30 47.17
CA LEU A 16 34.31 2.91 47.67
C LEU A 16 32.77 2.61 47.83
N THR A 17 32.17 1.80 46.95
CA THR A 17 31.75 0.38 47.12
C THR A 17 30.80 0.01 48.28
N ALA A 18 29.57 -0.32 47.88
CA ALA A 18 28.78 -1.55 48.11
C ALA A 18 28.55 -2.14 49.52
N ALA A 19 27.28 -2.38 49.85
CA ALA A 19 26.83 -3.62 50.50
C ALA A 19 25.35 -3.91 50.20
N VAL A 20 25.11 -5.12 49.69
CA VAL A 20 23.83 -5.79 49.44
C VAL A 20 23.45 -6.60 50.68
N ILE A 21 22.20 -6.56 51.13
CA ILE A 21 21.55 -7.66 51.86
C ILE A 21 20.09 -7.74 51.42
N GLY A 22 19.71 -8.87 50.81
CA GLY A 22 18.31 -9.24 50.57
C GLY A 22 17.79 -10.16 51.66
N ILE A 23 16.46 -10.32 51.72
CA ILE A 23 15.70 -11.52 52.16
C ILE A 23 14.30 -11.41 51.53
N ALA A 24 13.82 -12.52 50.96
CA ALA A 24 12.53 -12.70 50.28
C ALA A 24 11.45 -13.30 51.23
N PRO A 25 10.34 -13.90 50.75
CA PRO A 25 8.99 -13.33 50.73
C PRO A 25 7.99 -14.06 51.66
N LEU A 26 6.80 -13.48 51.90
CA LEU A 26 5.66 -14.21 52.48
C LEU A 26 4.35 -13.87 51.76
N HIS A 27 3.65 -14.93 51.38
CA HIS A 27 2.37 -14.98 50.70
C HIS A 27 1.21 -14.42 51.54
N GLY A 28 0.25 -13.79 50.87
CA GLY A 28 -1.11 -13.56 51.37
C GLY A 28 -2.05 -13.21 50.22
N GLN A 29 -2.76 -14.20 49.69
CA GLN A 29 -3.88 -13.99 48.77
C GLN A 29 -5.05 -13.32 49.53
N ASN A 30 -5.60 -12.25 48.97
CA ASN A 30 -7.06 -12.13 48.90
C ASN A 30 -7.52 -11.14 47.81
N SER A 31 -8.60 -11.57 47.17
CA SER A 31 -9.28 -11.07 45.98
C SER A 31 -9.90 -9.68 46.09
N GLY A 32 -9.83 -8.92 45.00
CA GLY A 32 -10.65 -7.72 44.77
C GLY A 32 -10.33 -7.13 43.41
N GLY A 33 -11.16 -7.45 42.40
CA GLY A 33 -10.97 -7.01 41.03
C GLY A 33 -11.04 -5.50 40.87
N THR A 34 -10.07 -4.95 40.17
CA THR A 34 -10.21 -3.69 39.44
C THR A 34 -9.38 -3.86 38.18
N THR A 35 -10.06 -3.89 37.04
CA THR A 35 -9.47 -3.85 35.71
C THR A 35 -8.62 -2.59 35.61
N ALA A 36 -7.32 -2.74 35.83
CA ALA A 36 -6.35 -1.76 35.38
C ALA A 36 -6.47 -1.73 33.86
N ALA A 37 -6.88 -0.58 33.33
CA ALA A 37 -6.66 -0.26 31.93
C ALA A 37 -5.18 -0.52 31.66
N GLU A 38 -4.92 -1.47 30.78
CA GLU A 38 -3.62 -1.60 30.14
C GLU A 38 -3.47 -0.30 29.34
N ASP A 39 -2.72 0.65 29.91
CA ASP A 39 -2.08 1.73 29.15
C ASP A 39 -1.25 1.00 28.09
N GLU A 40 -1.80 0.87 26.88
CA GLU A 40 -1.01 0.53 25.71
C GLU A 40 0.02 1.65 25.56
N ASP A 41 1.24 1.34 26.00
CA ASP A 41 2.44 2.11 25.75
C ASP A 41 2.47 2.46 24.26
N LEU A 42 2.10 3.70 23.97
CA LEU A 42 2.37 4.36 22.71
C LEU A 42 3.86 4.17 22.46
N VAL A 43 4.23 3.30 21.52
CA VAL A 43 5.63 3.08 21.14
C VAL A 43 6.13 4.38 20.52
N ILE A 44 6.69 5.24 21.37
CA ILE A 44 7.30 6.51 21.00
C ILE A 44 8.65 6.15 20.35
N VAL A 45 8.65 5.98 19.03
CA VAL A 45 9.89 5.85 18.26
C VAL A 45 10.50 7.24 18.14
N THR A 46 11.58 7.47 18.87
CA THR A 46 12.47 8.63 18.73
C THR A 46 13.27 8.54 17.43
N ALA A 47 12.63 8.92 16.33
CA ALA A 47 13.16 9.41 15.06
C ALA A 47 11.93 9.53 14.14
N THR A 48 11.49 10.74 13.81
CA THR A 48 10.29 10.90 12.97
C THR A 48 10.65 10.51 11.54
N ARG A 49 10.02 9.44 11.05
CA ARG A 49 10.29 8.84 9.72
C ARG A 49 9.30 9.37 8.70
N ILE A 50 9.77 9.56 7.47
CA ILE A 50 9.03 10.30 6.44
C ILE A 50 8.78 9.43 5.21
N ARG A 51 7.58 9.52 4.62
CA ARG A 51 7.17 8.85 3.38
C ARG A 51 6.53 9.82 2.38
N GLN A 52 6.61 9.48 1.10
CA GLN A 52 5.86 10.14 0.02
C GLN A 52 4.36 9.76 0.08
N GLY A 53 3.47 10.69 -0.26
CA GLY A 53 2.04 10.37 -0.46
C GLY A 53 1.81 9.51 -1.73
N GLY A 54 0.76 8.70 -1.78
CA GLY A 54 0.50 7.74 -2.88
C GLY A 54 -0.13 6.45 -2.33
N ALA A 55 -0.16 5.34 -3.10
CA ALA A 55 -0.62 4.03 -2.62
C ALA A 55 0.27 3.53 -1.47
N GLN A 56 -0.34 3.07 -0.38
CA GLN A 56 0.37 2.78 0.88
C GLN A 56 0.36 1.31 1.31
N ASP A 57 -0.31 0.41 0.59
CA ASP A 57 -0.37 -1.01 0.93
C ASP A 57 -0.57 -1.91 -0.32
N ILE A 58 -0.37 -3.22 -0.17
CA ILE A 58 -0.63 -4.24 -1.20
C ILE A 58 -1.75 -5.20 -0.78
N LYS A 59 -2.64 -4.76 0.12
CA LYS A 59 -3.65 -5.65 0.73
C LYS A 59 -4.56 -6.30 -0.29
N GLN A 60 -4.84 -5.63 -1.41
CA GLN A 60 -5.61 -6.23 -2.49
C GLN A 60 -4.83 -7.35 -3.17
N PHE A 61 -3.58 -7.11 -3.56
CA PHE A 61 -2.70 -8.15 -4.12
C PHE A 61 -2.66 -9.36 -3.20
N ARG A 62 -2.49 -9.15 -1.89
CA ARG A 62 -2.51 -10.23 -0.89
C ARG A 62 -3.84 -10.96 -0.85
N SER A 63 -4.97 -10.25 -0.77
CA SER A 63 -6.28 -10.90 -0.72
C SER A 63 -6.56 -11.73 -1.99
N ILE A 64 -6.23 -11.22 -3.18
CA ILE A 64 -6.35 -11.99 -4.42
C ILE A 64 -5.40 -13.20 -4.39
N SER A 65 -4.16 -12.98 -3.95
CA SER A 65 -3.10 -13.98 -3.91
C SER A 65 -3.26 -15.02 -2.82
N LEU A 66 -4.08 -14.78 -1.80
CA LEU A 66 -4.31 -15.68 -0.66
C LEU A 66 -5.69 -16.34 -0.77
N ASP A 67 -6.73 -15.59 -1.14
CA ASP A 67 -8.13 -16.05 -1.15
C ASP A 67 -8.65 -16.39 -2.55
N GLY A 68 -7.98 -15.94 -3.61
CA GLY A 68 -8.43 -16.13 -4.99
C GLY A 68 -8.06 -17.49 -5.61
N ALA A 69 -8.87 -17.98 -6.53
CA ALA A 69 -8.54 -19.22 -7.24
C ALA A 69 -7.36 -19.05 -8.23
N PHE A 70 -7.03 -17.83 -8.67
CA PHE A 70 -6.12 -17.56 -9.77
C PHE A 70 -4.91 -16.73 -9.35
N LEU A 71 -3.89 -16.64 -10.22
CA LEU A 71 -2.79 -15.70 -10.01
C LEU A 71 -3.28 -14.26 -10.27
N PRO A 72 -2.93 -13.30 -9.40
CA PRO A 72 -3.26 -11.89 -9.60
C PRO A 72 -2.62 -11.35 -10.88
N ARG A 73 -3.05 -10.17 -11.35
CA ARG A 73 -2.32 -9.49 -12.43
C ARG A 73 -1.16 -8.67 -11.87
N ALA A 74 -0.12 -8.48 -12.69
CA ALA A 74 1.07 -7.73 -12.29
C ALA A 74 0.72 -6.29 -11.88
N GLU A 75 -0.28 -5.66 -12.51
CA GLU A 75 -0.64 -4.27 -12.23
C GLU A 75 -1.24 -4.06 -10.83
N SER A 76 -1.73 -5.13 -10.19
CA SER A 76 -2.23 -5.07 -8.82
C SER A 76 -1.13 -5.09 -7.75
N LEU A 77 0.13 -5.32 -8.17
CA LEU A 77 1.29 -5.26 -7.29
C LEU A 77 2.02 -3.93 -7.49
N THR A 78 2.18 -3.17 -6.41
CA THR A 78 2.96 -1.93 -6.41
C THR A 78 4.19 -2.10 -5.55
N ILE A 79 5.32 -1.55 -5.99
CA ILE A 79 6.56 -1.60 -5.19
C ILE A 79 6.44 -0.68 -3.97
N GLU A 80 5.74 0.44 -4.10
CA GLU A 80 5.49 1.41 -3.04
C GLU A 80 4.61 0.81 -1.94
N GLY A 81 3.54 0.12 -2.33
CA GLY A 81 2.68 -0.58 -1.37
C GLY A 81 3.43 -1.72 -0.67
N LEU A 82 4.23 -2.51 -1.42
CA LEU A 82 5.00 -3.62 -0.86
C LEU A 82 6.01 -3.09 0.17
N LEU A 83 6.87 -2.15 -0.22
CA LEU A 83 7.85 -1.54 0.69
C LEU A 83 7.15 -0.79 1.84
N GLY A 84 5.97 -0.24 1.60
CA GLY A 84 5.14 0.48 2.56
C GLY A 84 4.69 -0.37 3.76
N GLU A 85 4.57 -1.69 3.63
CA GLU A 85 4.12 -2.55 4.72
C GLU A 85 5.22 -2.91 5.73
N HIS A 86 6.49 -2.59 5.44
CA HIS A 86 7.63 -2.98 6.27
C HIS A 86 8.35 -1.80 6.92
N ASP A 87 8.93 -2.07 8.10
CA ASP A 87 9.92 -1.17 8.68
C ASP A 87 11.25 -1.32 7.96
N LEU A 88 11.54 -0.38 7.06
CA LEU A 88 12.78 -0.33 6.26
C LEU A 88 13.71 0.82 6.69
N THR A 89 13.56 1.28 7.93
CA THR A 89 14.33 2.43 8.44
C THR A 89 15.81 2.09 8.54
N LEU A 90 16.63 2.84 7.80
CA LEU A 90 18.07 2.66 7.82
C LEU A 90 18.68 3.31 9.07
N PRO A 91 19.74 2.71 9.64
CA PRO A 91 20.43 3.31 10.78
C PRO A 91 21.14 4.60 10.38
N SER A 92 21.29 5.51 11.33
CA SER A 92 22.01 6.77 11.16
C SER A 92 23.11 6.97 12.19
N ASP A 93 24.17 7.66 11.76
CA ASP A 93 25.39 7.83 12.56
C ASP A 93 25.32 9.02 13.54
N GLY A 94 24.13 9.58 13.78
CA GLY A 94 23.96 10.69 14.73
C GLY A 94 22.55 11.28 14.80
N SER A 95 22.37 12.24 15.71
CA SER A 95 21.11 12.98 15.83
C SER A 95 20.95 13.98 14.69
N CYS A 96 19.81 13.93 13.99
CA CYS A 96 19.51 14.92 12.96
C CYS A 96 19.28 16.31 13.59
N ALA A 97 20.01 17.33 13.11
CA ALA A 97 19.90 18.70 13.62
C ALA A 97 18.85 19.55 12.89
N GLN A 98 18.32 19.05 11.79
CA GLN A 98 17.42 19.75 10.87
C GLN A 98 16.20 18.90 10.54
N LEU A 99 15.28 19.45 9.74
CA LEU A 99 14.04 18.76 9.43
C LEU A 99 14.25 17.45 8.66
N PHE A 100 15.21 17.41 7.74
CA PHE A 100 15.65 16.18 7.07
C PHE A 100 17.16 16.01 7.10
N CYS A 101 17.60 14.84 7.54
CA CYS A 101 18.93 14.33 7.30
C CYS A 101 18.81 13.09 6.44
N VAL A 102 19.50 13.08 5.31
CA VAL A 102 19.62 11.91 4.45
C VAL A 102 20.72 11.03 5.02
N THR A 103 20.46 9.74 5.08
CA THR A 103 21.47 8.71 5.33
C THR A 103 21.51 7.77 4.15
N GLY A 104 22.69 7.26 3.82
CA GLY A 104 22.86 6.35 2.70
C GLY A 104 23.69 5.15 3.06
N HIS A 105 23.18 3.97 2.72
CA HIS A 105 23.88 2.70 2.88
C HIS A 105 23.93 1.97 1.54
N ALA A 106 25.04 1.30 1.26
CA ALA A 106 25.20 0.51 0.05
C ALA A 106 25.58 -0.93 0.38
N MET A 107 25.18 -1.86 -0.49
CA MET A 107 25.56 -3.26 -0.45
C MET A 107 25.78 -3.81 -1.86
N ARG A 108 26.35 -5.02 -1.95
CA ARG A 108 26.35 -5.76 -3.21
C ARG A 108 24.91 -6.14 -3.55
N SER A 109 24.53 -5.90 -4.80
CA SER A 109 23.21 -6.30 -5.30
C SER A 109 23.16 -7.82 -5.51
N ASP A 110 22.05 -8.42 -5.13
CA ASP A 110 21.70 -9.83 -5.42
C ASP A 110 20.28 -9.93 -6.04
N LEU A 111 19.91 -8.93 -6.85
CA LEU A 111 18.64 -8.92 -7.58
C LEU A 111 18.67 -9.97 -8.69
N SER A 112 17.88 -11.02 -8.54
CA SER A 112 17.93 -12.23 -9.39
C SER A 112 17.58 -11.95 -10.85
N THR A 113 16.62 -11.05 -11.07
CA THR A 113 16.15 -10.62 -12.40
C THR A 113 17.03 -9.54 -13.01
N ARG A 114 18.00 -8.99 -12.24
CA ARG A 114 18.89 -7.89 -12.66
C ARG A 114 20.36 -8.15 -12.28
N PRO A 115 20.99 -9.24 -12.77
CA PRO A 115 22.36 -9.60 -12.41
C PRO A 115 23.43 -8.62 -12.91
N ALA A 116 23.06 -7.70 -13.80
CA ALA A 116 23.91 -6.59 -14.23
C ALA A 116 24.09 -5.56 -13.10
N ASP A 117 23.10 -5.38 -12.23
CA ASP A 117 23.15 -4.44 -11.12
C ASP A 117 24.14 -4.98 -10.08
N LYS A 118 25.21 -4.22 -9.80
CA LYS A 118 26.32 -4.62 -8.93
C LYS A 118 26.20 -4.10 -7.52
N TYR A 119 25.49 -3.00 -7.33
CA TYR A 119 25.28 -2.39 -6.02
C TYR A 119 23.80 -2.06 -5.83
N PHE A 120 23.35 -2.20 -4.58
CA PHE A 120 22.04 -1.78 -4.11
C PHE A 120 22.26 -0.72 -3.03
N VAL A 121 21.61 0.42 -3.18
CA VAL A 121 21.73 1.58 -2.30
C VAL A 121 20.37 1.85 -1.68
N GLY A 122 20.35 2.08 -0.37
CA GLY A 122 19.17 2.57 0.33
C GLY A 122 19.43 3.94 0.93
N LEU A 123 18.43 4.81 0.81
CA LEU A 123 18.40 6.15 1.37
C LEU A 123 17.35 6.22 2.47
N GLY A 124 17.81 6.57 3.67
CA GLY A 124 16.97 6.85 4.82
C GLY A 124 16.77 8.35 5.00
N PHE A 125 15.65 8.74 5.62
CA PHE A 125 15.32 10.12 5.91
C PHE A 125 14.99 10.25 7.39
N ASP A 126 15.94 10.76 8.15
CA ASP A 126 15.75 11.10 9.55
C ASP A 126 15.26 12.54 9.71
N SER A 127 14.53 12.78 10.80
CA SER A 127 14.02 14.09 11.14
C SER A 127 14.26 14.43 12.59
N ASN A 128 14.60 15.70 12.86
CA ASN A 128 14.70 16.25 14.21
C ASN A 128 13.34 16.54 14.86
N VAL A 129 12.23 16.27 14.16
CA VAL A 129 10.91 16.63 14.63
C VAL A 129 10.39 15.64 15.65
N ASP A 130 9.88 16.15 16.75
CA ASP A 130 9.04 15.39 17.66
C ASP A 130 7.65 15.26 17.03
N GLY A 131 7.27 14.02 16.69
CA GLY A 131 5.94 13.71 16.16
C GLY A 131 4.82 14.30 17.03
N LYS A 132 4.95 14.29 18.36
CA LYS A 132 3.94 14.86 19.27
C LYS A 132 3.81 16.37 19.15
N ALA A 133 4.93 17.08 18.90
CA ALA A 133 4.92 18.53 18.72
C ALA A 133 4.22 18.91 17.40
N ARG A 134 4.35 18.13 16.33
CA ARG A 134 3.62 18.37 15.07
C ARG A 134 2.14 18.03 15.13
N LEU A 135 1.77 17.05 15.96
CA LEU A 135 0.36 16.71 16.23
C LEU A 135 -0.38 17.78 17.04
N SER A 136 0.31 18.82 17.52
CA SER A 136 -0.28 19.89 18.30
C SER A 136 -1.00 20.96 17.47
N GLU A 137 -0.85 21.00 16.15
CA GLU A 137 -1.53 21.99 15.29
C GLU A 137 -3.02 21.69 15.14
N PRO A 138 -3.93 22.63 15.45
CA PRO A 138 -5.37 22.39 15.37
C PRO A 138 -5.83 22.02 13.95
N LEU A 139 -6.62 20.95 13.82
CA LEU A 139 -7.09 20.39 12.55
C LEU A 139 -8.51 20.88 12.23
N SER A 140 -8.76 21.21 10.97
CA SER A 140 -10.11 21.35 10.40
C SER A 140 -10.28 20.30 9.30
N LEU A 141 -11.15 19.31 9.53
CA LEU A 141 -11.38 18.18 8.64
C LEU A 141 -12.76 18.29 7.99
N VAL A 142 -12.82 18.15 6.67
CA VAL A 142 -14.07 17.97 5.92
C VAL A 142 -14.12 16.54 5.40
N ALA A 143 -14.98 15.72 5.99
CA ALA A 143 -15.26 14.38 5.51
C ALA A 143 -16.21 14.45 4.30
N VAL A 144 -15.80 13.87 3.17
CA VAL A 144 -16.61 13.78 1.95
C VAL A 144 -16.90 12.30 1.71
N VAL A 145 -18.16 11.88 1.88
CA VAL A 145 -18.53 10.46 1.97
C VAL A 145 -19.40 10.06 0.80
N ASP A 146 -18.93 9.08 0.03
CA ASP A 146 -19.71 8.40 -0.99
C ASP A 146 -20.79 7.55 -0.33
N ARG A 147 -22.03 7.79 -0.73
CA ARG A 147 -23.21 7.04 -0.32
C ARG A 147 -23.95 6.47 -1.52
N SER A 148 -23.29 6.25 -2.65
CA SER A 148 -23.87 5.58 -3.81
C SER A 148 -24.29 4.13 -3.50
N GLY A 149 -25.13 3.54 -4.35
CA GLY A 149 -25.61 2.17 -4.17
C GLY A 149 -24.49 1.12 -4.11
N SER A 150 -23.32 1.37 -4.73
CA SER A 150 -22.16 0.48 -4.69
C SER A 150 -21.51 0.39 -3.30
N MET A 151 -21.73 1.41 -2.45
CA MET A 151 -21.30 1.47 -1.06
C MET A 151 -22.16 0.65 -0.10
N THR A 152 -23.25 0.04 -0.55
CA THR A 152 -24.16 -0.75 0.30
C THR A 152 -23.45 -1.87 1.08
N GLY A 153 -23.93 -2.17 2.28
CA GLY A 153 -23.43 -3.28 3.10
C GLY A 153 -22.15 -2.92 3.85
N GLN A 154 -21.12 -3.75 3.72
CA GLN A 154 -19.89 -3.60 4.51
C GLN A 154 -19.07 -2.36 4.14
N LYS A 155 -19.15 -1.85 2.91
CA LYS A 155 -18.36 -0.69 2.48
C LYS A 155 -18.76 0.58 3.24
N ILE A 156 -20.05 0.93 3.23
CA ILE A 156 -20.54 2.09 4.00
C ILE A 156 -20.35 1.90 5.50
N ALA A 157 -20.51 0.66 6.01
CA ALA A 157 -20.25 0.37 7.41
C ALA A 157 -18.79 0.65 7.80
N ARG A 158 -17.83 0.28 6.95
CA ARG A 158 -16.39 0.58 7.16
C ARG A 158 -16.07 2.05 7.02
N ALA A 159 -16.65 2.76 6.06
CA ALA A 159 -16.46 4.21 5.92
C ALA A 159 -16.93 4.93 7.18
N LYS A 160 -18.10 4.55 7.72
CA LYS A 160 -18.60 5.05 9.01
C LYS A 160 -17.67 4.71 10.17
N GLU A 161 -17.21 3.47 10.25
CA GLU A 161 -16.28 3.05 11.31
C GLU A 161 -14.98 3.86 11.27
N ALA A 162 -14.36 4.00 10.10
CA ALA A 162 -13.18 4.82 9.89
C ALA A 162 -13.39 6.29 10.33
N LEU A 163 -14.55 6.88 9.98
CA LEU A 163 -14.91 8.23 10.41
C LEU A 163 -15.14 8.35 11.91
N LEU A 164 -15.75 7.34 12.55
CA LEU A 164 -15.94 7.32 14.00
C LEU A 164 -14.60 7.19 14.73
N VAL A 165 -13.69 6.37 14.23
CA VAL A 165 -12.32 6.27 14.78
C VAL A 165 -11.56 7.59 14.59
N SER A 166 -11.64 8.19 13.40
CA SER A 166 -11.09 9.53 13.14
C SER A 166 -11.61 10.55 14.15
N LEU A 167 -12.94 10.64 14.31
CA LEU A 167 -13.57 11.54 15.28
C LEU A 167 -13.06 11.28 16.70
N SER A 168 -12.89 10.02 17.11
CA SER A 168 -12.37 9.69 18.45
C SER A 168 -10.94 10.18 18.72
N LYS A 169 -10.13 10.34 17.66
CA LYS A 169 -8.77 10.87 17.75
C LYS A 169 -8.67 12.39 17.62
N MET A 170 -9.71 13.04 17.08
CA MET A 170 -9.77 14.48 17.01
C MET A 170 -9.90 15.07 18.42
N ARG A 171 -9.14 16.13 18.69
CA ARG A 171 -9.18 16.90 19.93
C ARG A 171 -10.42 17.80 19.95
N ASP A 172 -10.76 18.28 21.13
CA ASP A 172 -11.90 19.18 21.29
C ASP A 172 -11.73 20.52 20.58
N SER A 173 -10.47 20.93 20.37
CA SER A 173 -10.10 22.13 19.60
C SER A 173 -10.14 21.93 18.09
N ASP A 174 -10.26 20.70 17.59
CA ASP A 174 -10.35 20.40 16.17
C ASP A 174 -11.78 20.63 15.65
N ARG A 175 -11.94 20.73 14.34
CA ARG A 175 -13.23 20.95 13.68
C ARG A 175 -13.53 19.87 12.66
N LEU A 176 -14.80 19.47 12.56
CA LEU A 176 -15.28 18.47 11.61
C LEU A 176 -16.52 18.99 10.87
N GLY A 177 -16.49 18.91 9.53
CA GLY A 177 -17.66 19.01 8.67
C GLY A 177 -17.91 17.70 7.93
N ILE A 178 -19.15 17.43 7.54
CA ILE A 178 -19.54 16.20 6.84
C ILE A 178 -20.35 16.56 5.60
N VAL A 179 -19.83 16.18 4.44
CA VAL A 179 -20.47 16.22 3.13
C VAL A 179 -20.73 14.78 2.71
N GLN A 180 -21.90 14.51 2.15
CA GLN A 180 -22.22 13.21 1.56
C GLN A 180 -22.63 13.39 0.10
N PHE A 181 -22.30 12.43 -0.74
CA PHE A 181 -22.64 12.46 -2.17
C PHE A 181 -23.13 11.11 -2.68
N GLY A 182 -24.05 11.16 -3.63
CA GLY A 182 -24.67 10.02 -4.30
C GLY A 182 -25.39 10.54 -5.53
N SER A 183 -26.69 10.28 -5.67
CA SER A 183 -27.52 10.98 -6.69
C SER A 183 -27.60 12.50 -6.46
N VAL A 184 -27.40 12.95 -5.22
CA VAL A 184 -27.38 14.35 -4.81
C VAL A 184 -26.27 14.53 -3.77
N SER A 185 -25.54 15.63 -3.89
CA SER A 185 -24.48 16.02 -2.96
C SER A 185 -24.98 17.10 -2.01
N GLU A 186 -24.73 16.94 -0.71
CA GLU A 186 -25.19 17.88 0.31
C GLU A 186 -24.26 17.96 1.53
N VAL A 187 -24.32 19.09 2.22
CA VAL A 187 -23.64 19.29 3.51
C VAL A 187 -24.52 18.71 4.62
N LEU A 188 -24.20 17.50 5.07
CA LEU A 188 -24.92 16.84 6.17
C LEU A 188 -24.71 17.61 7.49
N LEU A 189 -23.49 18.07 7.73
CA LEU A 189 -23.17 18.98 8.84
C LEU A 189 -22.11 20.00 8.39
N PRO A 190 -22.32 21.31 8.64
CA PRO A 190 -21.28 22.30 8.42
C PRO A 190 -20.12 22.10 9.38
N VAL A 191 -18.94 22.64 9.04
CA VAL A 191 -17.74 22.53 9.86
C VAL A 191 -17.98 23.15 11.25
N MET A 192 -17.82 22.35 12.31
CA MET A 192 -18.04 22.77 13.70
C MET A 192 -17.01 22.18 14.66
N ASP A 193 -16.83 22.83 15.81
CA ASP A 193 -15.89 22.37 16.85
C ASP A 193 -16.29 20.99 17.36
N VAL A 194 -15.31 20.10 17.47
CA VAL A 194 -15.51 18.72 17.89
C VAL A 194 -15.95 18.65 19.35
N GLY A 195 -15.34 19.43 20.25
CA GLY A 195 -15.54 19.28 21.70
C GLY A 195 -17.01 19.23 22.13
N ALA A 196 -17.75 20.31 21.90
CA ALA A 196 -19.16 20.39 22.29
C ALA A 196 -20.12 19.61 21.36
N ASN A 197 -19.68 19.23 20.15
CA ASN A 197 -20.55 18.62 19.13
C ASN A 197 -20.23 17.14 18.85
N ARG A 198 -19.35 16.51 19.63
CA ARG A 198 -18.86 15.14 19.37
C ARG A 198 -19.98 14.11 19.20
N GLU A 199 -20.97 14.13 20.08
CA GLU A 199 -22.13 13.22 19.99
C GLU A 199 -22.98 13.50 18.74
N LYS A 200 -23.18 14.78 18.40
CA LYS A 200 -23.92 15.20 17.20
C LYS A 200 -23.20 14.75 15.92
N LEU A 201 -21.88 14.90 15.87
CA LEU A 201 -21.03 14.45 14.77
C LEU A 201 -21.10 12.92 14.63
N ALA A 202 -20.97 12.18 15.74
CA ALA A 202 -21.08 10.72 15.74
C ALA A 202 -22.46 10.24 15.25
N ALA A 203 -23.54 10.88 15.69
CA ALA A 203 -24.90 10.55 15.25
C ALA A 203 -25.08 10.81 13.74
N ALA A 204 -24.54 11.91 13.22
CA ALA A 204 -24.58 12.20 11.79
C ALA A 204 -23.82 11.16 10.95
N ILE A 205 -22.62 10.74 11.39
CA ILE A 205 -21.87 9.67 10.74
C ILE A 205 -22.69 8.37 10.68
N VAL A 206 -23.32 7.98 11.80
CA VAL A 206 -24.15 6.77 11.87
C VAL A 206 -25.36 6.86 10.94
N SER A 207 -25.91 8.05 10.70
CA SER A 207 -27.08 8.25 9.83
C SER A 207 -26.83 8.17 8.32
N ILE A 208 -25.57 8.09 7.85
CA ILE A 208 -25.27 8.07 6.41
C ILE A 208 -25.79 6.77 5.78
N GLU A 209 -26.70 6.81 4.82
CA GLU A 209 -27.22 5.60 4.18
C GLU A 209 -26.86 5.54 2.70
N ALA A 210 -26.43 4.35 2.24
CA ALA A 210 -26.06 4.12 0.86
C ALA A 210 -27.30 3.98 -0.03
N ASP A 211 -27.43 4.84 -1.04
CA ASP A 211 -28.48 4.83 -2.04
C ASP A 211 -28.11 5.66 -3.29
N GLY A 212 -28.61 5.25 -4.45
CA GLY A 212 -28.57 6.04 -5.68
C GLY A 212 -27.30 5.90 -6.52
N SER A 213 -27.13 6.83 -7.47
CA SER A 213 -25.95 6.93 -8.33
C SER A 213 -24.80 7.65 -7.64
N THR A 214 -23.76 8.01 -8.39
CA THR A 214 -22.57 8.70 -7.85
C THR A 214 -22.30 10.00 -8.59
N ASP A 215 -22.21 11.11 -7.86
CA ASP A 215 -21.74 12.41 -8.35
C ASP A 215 -20.58 12.91 -7.48
N MET A 216 -19.41 12.29 -7.71
CA MET A 216 -18.19 12.56 -6.97
C MET A 216 -17.69 14.00 -7.18
N GLU A 217 -17.81 14.55 -8.39
CA GLU A 217 -17.33 15.91 -8.70
C GLU A 217 -18.13 16.96 -7.91
N SER A 218 -19.47 16.87 -7.87
CA SER A 218 -20.28 17.75 -7.03
C SER A 218 -19.98 17.58 -5.54
N GLY A 219 -19.81 16.33 -5.09
CA GLY A 219 -19.47 16.03 -3.69
C GLY A 219 -18.15 16.66 -3.27
N LEU A 220 -17.12 16.51 -4.09
CA LEU A 220 -15.80 17.06 -3.84
C LEU A 220 -15.78 18.59 -3.93
N LEU A 221 -16.50 19.17 -4.89
CA LEU A 221 -16.66 20.63 -5.00
C LEU A 221 -17.26 21.22 -3.71
N LEU A 222 -18.37 20.65 -3.22
CA LEU A 222 -18.97 21.06 -1.94
C LEU A 222 -18.01 20.87 -0.77
N GLY A 223 -17.23 19.79 -0.77
CA GLY A 223 -16.17 19.57 0.22
C GLY A 223 -15.15 20.71 0.24
N PHE A 224 -14.64 21.11 -0.93
CA PHE A 224 -13.71 22.23 -1.05
C PHE A 224 -14.34 23.57 -0.70
N GLU A 225 -15.59 23.83 -1.08
CA GLU A 225 -16.29 25.05 -0.69
C GLU A 225 -16.41 25.17 0.84
N ASN A 226 -16.72 24.07 1.54
CA ASN A 226 -16.76 24.04 3.00
C ASN A 226 -15.37 24.22 3.62
N ALA A 227 -14.34 23.59 3.04
CA ALA A 227 -12.96 23.76 3.50
C ALA A 227 -12.47 25.20 3.30
N PHE A 228 -12.86 25.85 2.20
CA PHE A 228 -12.48 27.23 1.88
C PHE A 228 -13.24 28.29 2.68
N ALA A 229 -14.35 27.92 3.30
CA ALA A 229 -15.07 28.78 4.23
C ALA A 229 -14.38 28.89 5.60
N GLU A 230 -13.40 28.04 5.87
CA GLU A 230 -12.54 28.16 7.06
C GLU A 230 -11.64 29.40 6.94
N ASP A 231 -11.52 30.14 8.03
CA ASP A 231 -10.73 31.36 8.07
C ASP A 231 -9.23 31.01 8.08
N GLU A 232 -8.51 31.47 7.05
CA GLU A 232 -7.05 31.34 6.91
C GLU A 232 -6.30 31.94 8.11
N ALA A 233 -6.90 32.91 8.82
CA ALA A 233 -6.31 33.53 10.01
C ALA A 233 -6.34 32.65 11.27
N THR A 234 -7.02 31.50 11.24
CA THR A 234 -7.11 30.58 12.39
C THR A 234 -5.83 29.78 12.63
N GLY A 235 -4.90 29.76 11.66
CA GLY A 235 -3.68 28.96 11.73
C GLY A 235 -3.94 27.45 11.76
N ARG A 236 -5.14 27.01 11.36
CA ARG A 236 -5.55 25.60 11.33
C ARG A 236 -5.07 24.93 10.07
N LYS A 237 -4.68 23.67 10.19
CA LYS A 237 -4.50 22.80 9.03
C LYS A 237 -5.87 22.36 8.53
N THR A 238 -6.20 22.70 7.29
CA THR A 238 -7.48 22.31 6.67
C THR A 238 -7.26 21.13 5.73
N ARG A 239 -8.11 20.11 5.85
CA ARG A 239 -7.98 18.88 5.05
C ARG A 239 -9.33 18.33 4.64
N ILE A 240 -9.38 17.80 3.41
CA ILE A 240 -10.49 16.98 2.94
C ILE A 240 -10.11 15.50 3.07
N MET A 241 -11.04 14.69 3.55
CA MET A 241 -10.91 13.23 3.55
C MET A 241 -12.08 12.62 2.76
N LEU A 242 -11.78 12.14 1.56
CA LEU A 242 -12.72 11.53 0.63
C LEU A 242 -12.81 10.02 0.88
N PHE A 243 -14.01 9.49 1.08
CA PHE A 243 -14.28 8.05 1.19
C PHE A 243 -15.14 7.61 0.00
N THR A 244 -14.63 6.74 -0.86
CA THR A 244 -15.36 6.29 -2.06
C THR A 244 -14.91 4.91 -2.52
N ASP A 245 -15.81 4.17 -3.17
CA ASP A 245 -15.49 2.94 -3.89
C ASP A 245 -15.47 3.14 -5.42
N GLU A 246 -15.56 4.38 -5.89
CA GLU A 246 -15.43 4.78 -7.28
C GLU A 246 -14.09 5.44 -7.58
N GLN A 247 -13.53 5.10 -8.74
CA GLN A 247 -12.27 5.64 -9.18
C GLN A 247 -12.44 7.06 -9.76
N PRO A 248 -11.79 8.09 -9.18
CA PRO A 248 -11.85 9.44 -9.72
C PRO A 248 -11.29 9.51 -11.15
N ASN A 249 -11.89 10.34 -11.99
CA ASN A 249 -11.34 10.62 -13.32
C ASN A 249 -10.13 11.55 -13.23
N VAL A 250 -8.95 10.97 -13.12
CA VAL A 250 -7.67 11.70 -13.03
C VAL A 250 -7.25 12.38 -14.33
N GLY A 251 -7.84 12.01 -15.47
CA GLY A 251 -7.63 12.70 -16.75
C GLY A 251 -8.38 14.03 -16.84
N ASN A 252 -9.37 14.27 -15.98
CA ASN A 252 -10.11 15.52 -15.93
C ASN A 252 -9.36 16.57 -15.09
N VAL A 253 -8.47 17.32 -15.76
CA VAL A 253 -7.71 18.44 -15.16
C VAL A 253 -8.43 19.78 -15.22
N GLN A 254 -9.71 19.80 -15.60
CA GLN A 254 -10.52 21.02 -15.58
C GLN A 254 -10.66 21.55 -14.14
N PRO A 255 -10.92 22.86 -13.94
CA PRO A 255 -11.03 23.43 -12.59
C PRO A 255 -12.05 22.75 -11.67
N GLN A 256 -13.12 22.17 -12.23
CA GLN A 256 -14.14 21.41 -11.49
C GLN A 256 -13.85 19.91 -11.42
N GLY A 257 -12.89 19.41 -12.20
CA GLY A 257 -12.49 18.01 -12.17
C GLY A 257 -11.67 17.70 -10.92
N PHE A 258 -11.60 16.42 -10.57
CA PHE A 258 -10.93 15.92 -9.37
C PHE A 258 -9.52 16.51 -9.17
N MET A 259 -8.67 16.43 -10.21
CA MET A 259 -7.29 16.93 -10.12
C MET A 259 -7.23 18.46 -10.07
N GLY A 260 -8.12 19.16 -10.78
CA GLY A 260 -8.20 20.62 -10.75
C GLY A 260 -8.55 21.14 -9.36
N LEU A 261 -9.51 20.50 -8.70
CA LEU A 261 -9.91 20.79 -7.33
C LEU A 261 -8.77 20.49 -6.33
N ALA A 262 -8.11 19.34 -6.45
CA ALA A 262 -6.98 18.99 -5.59
C ALA A 262 -5.83 20.01 -5.69
N VAL A 263 -5.47 20.43 -6.90
CA VAL A 263 -4.43 21.46 -7.14
C VAL A 263 -4.87 22.83 -6.64
N ALA A 264 -6.14 23.21 -6.84
CA ALA A 264 -6.68 24.48 -6.34
C ALA A 264 -6.71 24.53 -4.81
N GLY A 265 -7.14 23.43 -4.18
CA GLY A 265 -7.09 23.23 -2.74
C GLY A 265 -5.68 23.36 -2.18
N SER A 266 -4.74 22.63 -2.78
CA SER A 266 -3.33 22.65 -2.41
C SER A 266 -2.73 24.07 -2.43
N LYS A 267 -3.05 24.88 -3.45
CA LYS A 267 -2.60 26.28 -3.54
C LYS A 267 -3.16 27.17 -2.42
N ARG A 268 -4.29 26.79 -1.83
CA ARG A 268 -4.93 27.47 -0.69
C ARG A 268 -4.60 26.81 0.65
N GLY A 269 -3.65 25.87 0.69
CA GLY A 269 -3.28 25.17 1.92
C GLY A 269 -4.28 24.11 2.39
N VAL A 270 -5.18 23.66 1.52
CA VAL A 270 -6.12 22.56 1.80
C VAL A 270 -5.55 21.25 1.26
N GLY A 271 -5.22 20.32 2.16
CA GLY A 271 -4.75 18.97 1.80
C GLY A 271 -5.89 18.03 1.43
N LEU A 272 -5.57 16.93 0.73
CA LEU A 272 -6.54 15.91 0.31
C LEU A 272 -6.03 14.51 0.69
N THR A 273 -6.81 13.80 1.52
CA THR A 273 -6.69 12.36 1.71
C THR A 273 -7.81 11.67 0.96
N THR A 274 -7.46 10.70 0.12
CA THR A 274 -8.43 9.83 -0.55
C THR A 274 -8.37 8.44 0.08
N ILE A 275 -9.53 7.88 0.41
CA ILE A 275 -9.71 6.57 1.03
C ILE A 275 -10.55 5.70 0.10
N GLY A 276 -9.93 4.66 -0.47
CA GLY A 276 -10.61 3.69 -1.33
C GLY A 276 -11.30 2.62 -0.51
N VAL A 277 -12.62 2.46 -0.64
CA VAL A 277 -13.41 1.56 0.19
C VAL A 277 -13.80 0.29 -0.56
N GLY A 278 -13.11 -0.82 -0.29
CA GLY A 278 -13.44 -2.12 -0.87
C GLY A 278 -13.20 -2.23 -2.40
N ARG A 279 -12.63 -1.20 -3.03
CA ARG A 279 -12.14 -1.19 -4.42
C ARG A 279 -10.84 -0.40 -4.48
N ASP A 280 -9.86 -0.96 -5.19
CA ASP A 280 -8.57 -0.29 -5.40
C ASP A 280 -8.68 0.80 -6.47
N PHE A 281 -7.79 1.77 -6.37
CA PHE A 281 -7.58 2.78 -7.40
C PHE A 281 -6.30 2.45 -8.16
N ASP A 282 -6.35 2.60 -9.48
CA ASP A 282 -5.17 2.44 -10.34
C ASP A 282 -4.00 3.32 -9.84
N ASN A 283 -2.79 2.82 -10.06
CA ASN A 283 -1.51 3.51 -9.90
C ASN A 283 -1.55 4.94 -10.47
N ALA A 284 -2.30 5.16 -11.56
CA ALA A 284 -2.53 6.49 -12.11
C ALA A 284 -3.05 7.51 -11.08
N LEU A 285 -3.98 7.13 -10.19
CA LEU A 285 -4.49 8.02 -9.14
C LEU A 285 -3.46 8.26 -8.04
N ALA A 286 -2.83 7.18 -7.55
CA ALA A 286 -1.78 7.27 -6.54
C ALA A 286 -0.68 8.22 -6.98
N LEU A 287 -0.25 8.09 -8.24
CA LEU A 287 0.75 8.95 -8.84
C LEU A 287 0.29 10.41 -8.91
N GLN A 288 -0.87 10.67 -9.49
CA GLN A 288 -1.35 12.03 -9.68
C GLN A 288 -1.53 12.75 -8.34
N LEU A 289 -2.08 12.05 -7.32
CA LEU A 289 -2.17 12.59 -5.97
C LEU A 289 -0.81 12.83 -5.31
N SER A 290 0.19 11.97 -5.54
CA SER A 290 1.54 12.16 -4.99
C SER A 290 2.24 13.45 -5.49
N SER A 291 1.83 13.93 -6.66
CA SER A 291 2.32 15.19 -7.25
C SER A 291 1.63 16.43 -6.70
N VAL A 292 0.46 16.26 -6.07
CA VAL A 292 -0.29 17.34 -5.43
C VAL A 292 0.25 17.53 -4.01
N ARG A 293 0.69 18.74 -3.68
CA ARG A 293 1.08 19.08 -2.31
C ARG A 293 -0.10 18.83 -1.37
N GLY A 294 0.15 18.04 -0.32
CA GLY A 294 -0.84 17.59 0.65
C GLY A 294 -1.76 16.46 0.19
N GLY A 295 -1.49 15.84 -0.96
CA GLY A 295 -2.20 14.65 -1.43
C GLY A 295 -1.66 13.34 -0.85
N ASN A 296 -2.54 12.46 -0.35
CA ASN A 296 -2.21 11.06 -0.05
C ASN A 296 -3.41 10.13 -0.28
N LEU A 297 -3.14 8.83 -0.42
CA LEU A 297 -4.11 7.81 -0.79
C LEU A 297 -3.99 6.62 0.17
N PHE A 298 -5.10 6.10 0.68
CA PHE A 298 -5.12 4.89 1.51
C PHE A 298 -6.24 3.95 1.07
N TYR A 299 -6.09 2.67 1.40
CA TYR A 299 -7.05 1.63 1.02
C TYR A 299 -7.67 0.94 2.24
N LEU A 300 -9.00 0.85 2.23
CA LEU A 300 -9.81 0.07 3.16
C LEU A 300 -10.26 -1.22 2.47
N ALA A 301 -9.50 -2.30 2.68
CA ALA A 301 -9.75 -3.59 2.06
C ALA A 301 -11.12 -4.20 2.39
N GLN A 302 -11.64 -5.05 1.49
CA GLN A 302 -12.92 -5.74 1.66
C GLN A 302 -12.99 -6.69 2.86
N ASN A 303 -11.86 -7.13 3.39
CA ASN A 303 -11.75 -7.91 4.63
C ASN A 303 -10.90 -7.17 5.67
N GLY A 304 -10.60 -5.89 5.43
CA GLY A 304 -9.74 -5.09 6.30
C GLY A 304 -10.48 -4.55 7.52
N ASP A 305 -9.71 -4.33 8.58
CA ASP A 305 -10.14 -3.65 9.79
C ASP A 305 -9.92 -2.13 9.63
N ALA A 306 -11.03 -1.40 9.47
CA ALA A 306 -11.01 0.05 9.32
C ALA A 306 -10.53 0.75 10.60
N ARG A 307 -10.88 0.19 11.76
CA ARG A 307 -10.41 0.69 13.06
C ARG A 307 -8.90 0.54 13.17
N ALA A 308 -8.34 -0.64 12.91
CA ALA A 308 -6.90 -0.85 13.00
C ALA A 308 -6.10 0.09 12.06
N LEU A 309 -6.59 0.33 10.84
CA LEU A 309 -5.93 1.26 9.92
C LEU A 309 -5.94 2.69 10.46
N PHE A 310 -7.13 3.21 10.82
CA PHE A 310 -7.25 4.59 11.29
C PHE A 310 -6.66 4.79 12.68
N ASP A 311 -6.61 3.74 13.50
CA ASP A 311 -5.94 3.77 14.79
C ASP A 311 -4.45 4.06 14.66
N ARG A 312 -3.84 3.45 13.65
CA ARG A 312 -2.41 3.59 13.34
C ARG A 312 -2.09 4.81 12.49
N GLU A 313 -2.86 5.06 11.44
CA GLU A 313 -2.46 5.96 10.35
C GLU A 313 -3.13 7.34 10.38
N PHE A 314 -4.20 7.57 11.16
CA PHE A 314 -4.95 8.85 11.11
C PHE A 314 -4.03 10.07 11.25
N TYR A 315 -3.08 10.03 12.18
CA TYR A 315 -2.13 11.11 12.39
C TYR A 315 -1.17 11.30 11.21
N ASN A 316 -0.74 10.21 10.56
CA ASN A 316 0.07 10.27 9.35
C ASN A 316 -0.72 10.83 8.16
N MET A 317 -2.02 10.51 8.07
CA MET A 317 -2.90 11.01 7.02
C MET A 317 -3.00 12.55 7.04
N VAL A 318 -3.01 13.14 8.24
CA VAL A 318 -3.28 14.58 8.45
C VAL A 318 -2.03 15.42 8.74
N THR A 319 -0.85 14.79 8.91
CA THR A 319 0.38 15.49 9.33
C THR A 319 1.41 15.53 8.22
N GLU A 320 1.38 16.62 7.46
CA GLU A 320 2.42 16.96 6.50
C GLU A 320 3.66 17.51 7.23
N VAL A 321 4.82 16.99 6.83
CA VAL A 321 6.13 17.30 7.39
C VAL A 321 6.85 18.33 6.52
N ALA A 322 6.78 18.15 5.20
CA ALA A 322 7.36 19.08 4.24
C ALA A 322 6.67 19.03 2.89
N HIS A 323 6.93 20.04 2.08
CA HIS A 323 6.46 20.17 0.71
C HIS A 323 7.62 20.35 -0.25
N ASP A 324 7.32 20.20 -1.54
CA ASP A 324 8.24 20.46 -2.65
C ASP A 324 9.59 19.73 -2.46
N VAL A 325 9.51 18.46 -2.08
CA VAL A 325 10.67 17.64 -1.77
C VAL A 325 11.32 17.21 -3.09
N VAL A 326 12.60 17.55 -3.24
CA VAL A 326 13.41 17.18 -4.41
C VAL A 326 14.61 16.40 -3.94
N ILE A 327 14.75 15.16 -4.42
CA ILE A 327 15.91 14.30 -4.14
C ILE A 327 16.70 14.14 -5.44
N THR A 328 17.96 14.51 -5.43
CA THR A 328 18.88 14.37 -6.57
C THR A 328 19.93 13.33 -6.22
N MET A 329 19.96 12.26 -7.00
CA MET A 329 20.88 11.12 -6.90
C MET A 329 21.91 11.23 -8.03
N THR A 330 23.16 11.57 -7.71
CA THR A 330 24.22 11.74 -8.69
C THR A 330 25.25 10.62 -8.56
N PRO A 331 25.35 9.69 -9.53
CA PRO A 331 26.36 8.64 -9.48
C PRO A 331 27.77 9.21 -9.58
N SER A 332 28.72 8.59 -8.88
CA SER A 332 30.15 8.93 -9.05
C SER A 332 30.66 8.44 -10.41
N GLU A 333 31.73 9.05 -10.91
CA GLU A 333 32.32 8.67 -12.20
C GLU A 333 32.63 7.17 -12.30
N GLY A 334 32.12 6.53 -13.35
CA GLY A 334 32.28 5.09 -13.59
C GLY A 334 31.14 4.23 -13.05
N TYR A 335 30.14 4.83 -12.42
CA TYR A 335 28.90 4.18 -12.01
C TYR A 335 27.71 4.80 -12.72
N LYS A 336 26.62 4.03 -12.80
CA LYS A 336 25.32 4.49 -13.32
C LYS A 336 24.20 3.94 -12.45
N ILE A 337 23.11 4.70 -12.35
CA ILE A 337 21.87 4.28 -11.68
C ILE A 337 21.03 3.56 -12.74
N ASN A 338 20.64 2.31 -12.47
CA ASN A 338 19.86 1.50 -13.41
C ASN A 338 18.36 1.52 -13.09
N ALA A 339 17.99 1.69 -11.82
CA ALA A 339 16.61 1.78 -11.36
C ALA A 339 16.54 2.47 -9.99
N VAL A 340 15.40 3.08 -9.70
CA VAL A 340 15.03 3.62 -8.39
C VAL A 340 13.71 2.97 -7.95
N TYR A 341 13.59 2.69 -6.65
CA TYR A 341 12.46 1.99 -6.02
C TYR A 341 11.99 2.74 -4.78
N GLY A 342 10.73 2.52 -4.41
CA GLY A 342 10.08 3.21 -3.27
C GLY A 342 9.46 4.56 -3.63
N VAL A 343 9.51 4.94 -4.90
CA VAL A 343 8.85 6.13 -5.47
C VAL A 343 8.31 5.80 -6.87
N PRO A 344 7.17 6.40 -7.28
CA PRO A 344 6.62 6.19 -8.62
C PRO A 344 7.57 6.58 -9.74
N ASN A 345 7.60 5.82 -10.84
CA ASN A 345 8.50 6.10 -11.96
C ASN A 345 8.26 7.47 -12.59
N GLU A 346 7.04 7.97 -12.56
CA GLU A 346 6.65 9.21 -13.22
C GLU A 346 7.03 10.46 -12.41
N VAL A 347 7.46 10.29 -11.15
CA VAL A 347 8.12 11.37 -10.38
C VAL A 347 9.64 11.40 -10.58
N LEU A 348 10.18 10.44 -11.35
CA LEU A 348 11.59 10.37 -11.70
C LEU A 348 11.87 11.15 -12.99
N SER A 349 13.03 11.78 -13.04
CA SER A 349 13.60 12.33 -14.25
C SER A 349 15.10 12.10 -14.26
N GLU A 350 15.69 11.85 -15.41
CA GLU A 350 17.12 11.65 -15.57
C GLU A 350 17.75 12.83 -16.29
N THR A 351 18.90 13.30 -15.80
CA THR A 351 19.69 14.32 -16.49
C THR A 351 20.61 13.69 -17.54
N PRO A 352 21.07 14.44 -18.55
CA PRO A 352 22.04 13.92 -19.53
C PRO A 352 23.33 13.37 -18.93
N GLU A 353 23.67 13.81 -17.72
CA GLU A 353 24.85 13.40 -16.96
C GLU A 353 24.62 12.12 -16.11
N GLY A 354 23.43 11.52 -16.18
CA GLY A 354 23.06 10.29 -15.48
C GLY A 354 22.63 10.49 -14.03
N ALA A 355 22.32 11.73 -13.61
CA ALA A 355 21.72 11.97 -12.31
C ALA A 355 20.21 11.70 -12.36
N VAL A 356 19.67 11.07 -11.32
CA VAL A 356 18.23 10.82 -11.18
C VAL A 356 17.63 11.81 -10.19
N ILE A 357 16.57 12.49 -10.57
CA ILE A 357 15.85 13.48 -9.76
C ILE A 357 14.46 12.94 -9.45
N VAL A 358 14.13 12.85 -8.16
CA VAL A 358 12.81 12.51 -7.63
C VAL A 358 12.12 13.78 -7.17
N LYS A 359 10.88 14.02 -7.59
CA LYS A 359 10.07 15.17 -7.14
C LYS A 359 8.79 14.73 -6.46
N VAL A 360 8.66 15.06 -5.18
CA VAL A 360 7.51 14.67 -4.36
C VAL A 360 6.79 15.92 -3.86
N GLY A 361 5.46 15.97 -4.05
CA GLY A 361 4.66 17.12 -3.65
C GLY A 361 4.65 17.34 -2.13
N SER A 362 4.56 16.27 -1.35
CA SER A 362 4.62 16.34 0.12
C SER A 362 5.16 15.08 0.77
N ALA A 363 5.85 15.30 1.88
CA ALA A 363 6.38 14.31 2.78
C ALA A 363 5.46 14.21 4.02
N PHE A 364 5.03 13.00 4.36
CA PHE A 364 4.17 12.70 5.50
C PHE A 364 4.93 11.92 6.56
N MET A 365 4.46 11.99 7.81
CA MET A 365 4.92 11.06 8.84
C MET A 365 4.57 9.62 8.45
N SER A 366 5.36 8.66 8.93
CA SER A 366 5.10 7.23 8.68
C SER A 366 5.35 6.38 9.91
N SER A 367 4.44 5.42 10.14
CA SER A 367 4.53 4.39 11.19
C SER A 367 5.65 3.39 10.93
N TYR A 368 5.97 3.13 9.67
CA TYR A 368 6.92 2.08 9.25
C TYR A 368 8.18 2.68 8.62
N GLY A 369 8.23 4.00 8.40
CA GLY A 369 9.35 4.68 7.77
C GLY A 369 9.49 4.42 6.28
N GLY A 370 9.98 5.41 5.54
CA GLY A 370 10.18 5.34 4.10
C GLY A 370 11.65 5.18 3.74
N GLY A 371 11.91 4.55 2.60
CA GLY A 371 13.24 4.51 2.00
C GLY A 371 13.12 4.68 0.49
N VAL A 372 14.08 5.39 -0.09
CA VAL A 372 14.29 5.40 -1.55
C VAL A 372 15.46 4.47 -1.82
N PHE A 373 15.28 3.50 -2.69
CA PHE A 373 16.32 2.53 -3.02
C PHE A 373 16.75 2.68 -4.47
N ALA A 374 17.99 2.34 -4.79
CA ALA A 374 18.46 2.32 -6.16
C ALA A 374 19.36 1.13 -6.41
N SER A 375 19.28 0.59 -7.63
CA SER A 375 20.25 -0.37 -8.12
C SER A 375 21.22 0.32 -9.09
N MET A 376 22.49 -0.06 -9.01
CA MET A 376 23.58 0.59 -9.73
C MET A 376 24.50 -0.44 -10.39
N ASP A 377 25.08 -0.06 -11.53
CA ASP A 377 26.06 -0.85 -12.27
C ASP A 377 27.34 -0.04 -12.53
N ILE A 378 28.40 -0.72 -12.94
CA ILE A 378 29.71 -0.15 -13.25
C ILE A 378 29.73 0.15 -14.76
N ASP A 379 29.76 1.42 -15.12
CA ASP A 379 29.77 1.87 -16.52
C ASP A 379 31.15 1.71 -17.18
N ARG A 380 32.25 1.81 -16.41
CA ARG A 380 33.63 1.63 -16.90
C ARG A 380 34.49 0.92 -15.87
N GLY A 381 35.29 -0.06 -16.33
CA GLY A 381 36.07 -1.05 -15.57
C GLY A 381 37.09 -0.54 -14.53
N LYS A 382 36.67 0.34 -13.64
CA LYS A 382 37.42 0.83 -12.49
C LYS A 382 37.40 -0.25 -11.41
N ALA A 383 38.56 -0.62 -10.90
CA ALA A 383 38.65 -1.40 -9.69
C ALA A 383 38.18 -0.52 -8.52
N ALA A 384 37.03 -0.86 -7.98
CA ALA A 384 36.40 -0.16 -6.87
C ALA A 384 37.18 -0.49 -5.57
N SER A 385 37.87 0.51 -4.99
CA SER A 385 38.43 0.37 -3.64
C SER A 385 37.31 0.55 -2.61
N GLU A 386 37.23 -0.34 -1.62
CA GLU A 386 36.26 -0.24 -0.52
C GLU A 386 36.25 1.17 0.10
N GLY A 387 35.05 1.66 0.43
CA GLY A 387 34.86 3.00 1.00
C GLY A 387 35.00 4.17 0.00
N ALA A 388 35.30 3.93 -1.28
CA ALA A 388 35.27 5.02 -2.26
C ALA A 388 33.82 5.51 -2.51
N PRO A 389 33.61 6.79 -2.86
CA PRO A 389 32.29 7.32 -3.16
C PRO A 389 31.62 6.54 -4.30
N LEU A 390 30.40 6.09 -4.05
CA LEU A 390 29.54 5.43 -5.03
C LEU A 390 28.58 6.45 -5.66
N MET A 391 27.98 7.32 -4.84
CA MET A 391 27.10 8.39 -5.30
C MET A 391 27.00 9.54 -4.29
N SER A 392 26.52 10.69 -4.74
CA SER A 392 26.09 11.80 -3.89
C SER A 392 24.57 11.91 -3.96
N VAL A 393 23.95 12.21 -2.83
CA VAL A 393 22.52 12.45 -2.71
C VAL A 393 22.29 13.84 -2.14
N ALA A 394 21.44 14.63 -2.76
CA ALA A 394 21.01 15.92 -2.24
C ALA A 394 19.50 15.92 -2.07
N ILE A 395 19.00 16.41 -0.94
CA ILE A 395 17.58 16.68 -0.72
C ILE A 395 17.37 18.19 -0.54
N GLY A 396 16.34 18.73 -1.17
CA GLY A 396 15.78 20.05 -0.91
C GLY A 396 14.31 19.94 -0.55
N TYR A 397 13.82 20.80 0.34
CA TYR A 397 12.44 20.77 0.83
C TYR A 397 12.00 22.12 1.39
N VAL A 398 10.69 22.28 1.58
CA VAL A 398 10.08 23.39 2.33
C VAL A 398 9.37 22.83 3.56
N ASP A 399 9.72 23.29 4.76
CA ASP A 399 9.06 22.88 6.00
C ASP A 399 7.57 23.23 5.97
N ALA A 400 6.71 22.24 6.18
CA ALA A 400 5.26 22.42 6.14
C ALA A 400 4.72 23.33 7.25
N GLN A 401 5.45 23.45 8.36
CA GLN A 401 5.05 24.28 9.50
C GLN A 401 5.58 25.71 9.38
N THR A 402 6.87 25.86 9.12
CA THR A 402 7.53 27.18 9.14
C THR A 402 7.60 27.86 7.78
N GLY A 403 7.42 27.11 6.69
CA GLY A 403 7.65 27.58 5.31
C GLY A 403 9.13 27.82 4.99
N ALA A 404 10.06 27.48 5.89
CA ALA A 404 11.49 27.64 5.68
C ALA A 404 11.99 26.60 4.66
N ALA A 405 12.82 27.04 3.73
CA ALA A 405 13.55 26.14 2.85
C ALA A 405 14.68 25.44 3.61
N GLY A 406 14.86 24.15 3.38
CA GLY A 406 15.95 23.35 3.93
C GLY A 406 16.59 22.45 2.88
N SER A 407 17.81 22.01 3.16
CA SER A 407 18.52 21.08 2.30
C SER A 407 19.57 20.27 3.06
N ASN A 408 19.87 19.08 2.55
CA ASN A 408 20.93 18.23 3.06
C ASN A 408 21.62 17.49 1.91
N VAL A 409 22.90 17.20 2.06
CA VAL A 409 23.69 16.44 1.09
C VAL A 409 24.41 15.33 1.84
N GLU A 410 24.39 14.14 1.25
CA GLU A 410 25.01 12.93 1.78
C GLU A 410 25.83 12.24 0.70
N SER A 411 26.99 11.68 1.06
CA SER A 411 27.81 10.88 0.16
C SER A 411 27.73 9.41 0.55
N VAL A 412 27.22 8.58 -0.35
CA VAL A 412 27.15 7.14 -0.14
C VAL A 412 28.43 6.50 -0.66
N ALA A 413 29.12 5.77 0.22
CA ALA A 413 30.33 5.03 -0.11
C ALA A 413 30.02 3.60 -0.55
N LEU A 414 30.97 2.97 -1.23
CA LEU A 414 30.96 1.52 -1.47
C LEU A 414 30.91 0.74 -0.16
N PRO A 415 30.24 -0.43 -0.14
CA PRO A 415 30.15 -1.26 1.07
C PRO A 415 31.55 -1.62 1.58
N ALA A 416 31.81 -1.27 2.84
CA ALA A 416 33.03 -1.63 3.58
C ALA A 416 32.73 -2.56 4.79
N ALA A 417 31.45 -2.79 5.07
CA ALA A 417 30.97 -3.62 6.16
C ALA A 417 29.69 -4.37 5.71
N GLU A 418 29.21 -5.26 6.58
CA GLU A 418 27.92 -5.91 6.37
C GLU A 418 26.79 -4.87 6.34
N ALA A 419 25.89 -5.03 5.37
CA ALA A 419 24.77 -4.12 5.18
C ALA A 419 23.78 -4.19 6.35
N PRO A 420 23.16 -3.08 6.76
CA PRO A 420 22.09 -3.09 7.76
C PRO A 420 20.98 -4.07 7.37
N GLU A 421 20.41 -4.77 8.36
CA GLU A 421 19.36 -5.77 8.13
C GLU A 421 18.18 -5.18 7.33
N ARG A 422 17.79 -3.93 7.62
CA ARG A 422 16.72 -3.22 6.89
C ARG A 422 17.02 -2.97 5.42
N LEU A 423 18.30 -2.75 5.06
CA LEU A 423 18.70 -2.62 3.66
C LEU A 423 18.61 -3.97 2.93
N ARG A 424 19.01 -5.06 3.60
CA ARG A 424 18.88 -6.43 3.07
C ARG A 424 17.41 -6.79 2.87
N ALA A 425 16.55 -6.46 3.84
CA ALA A 425 15.10 -6.63 3.75
C ALA A 425 14.53 -5.91 2.52
N ALA A 426 14.91 -4.65 2.32
CA ALA A 426 14.47 -3.87 1.16
C ALA A 426 14.89 -4.49 -0.18
N GLN A 427 16.13 -5.01 -0.28
CA GLN A 427 16.56 -5.70 -1.50
C GLN A 427 15.73 -6.96 -1.78
N ILE A 428 15.41 -7.73 -0.74
CA ILE A 428 14.57 -8.94 -0.87
C ILE A 428 13.16 -8.55 -1.36
N LEU A 429 12.56 -7.50 -0.81
CA LEU A 429 11.25 -7.00 -1.25
C LEU A 429 11.29 -6.47 -2.69
N VAL A 430 12.37 -5.81 -3.09
CA VAL A 430 12.55 -5.40 -4.50
C VAL A 430 12.72 -6.62 -5.40
N ASP A 431 13.49 -7.64 -4.99
CA ASP A 431 13.63 -8.90 -5.75
C ASP A 431 12.30 -9.65 -5.85
N GLU A 432 11.49 -9.66 -4.80
CA GLU A 432 10.12 -10.17 -4.80
C GLU A 432 9.25 -9.44 -5.81
N TYR A 433 9.19 -8.10 -5.74
CA TYR A 433 8.42 -7.30 -6.68
C TYR A 433 8.80 -7.60 -8.13
N LEU A 434 10.10 -7.58 -8.44
CA LEU A 434 10.59 -7.83 -9.80
C LEU A 434 10.30 -9.27 -10.26
N SER A 435 10.52 -10.26 -9.39
CA SER A 435 10.28 -11.68 -9.68
C SER A 435 8.80 -11.96 -9.90
N LEU A 436 7.92 -11.45 -9.02
CA LEU A 436 6.47 -11.61 -9.15
C LEU A 436 5.95 -10.88 -10.38
N SER A 437 6.34 -9.63 -10.61
CA SER A 437 5.91 -8.88 -11.79
C SER A 437 6.27 -9.62 -13.09
N THR A 438 7.50 -10.12 -13.17
CA THR A 438 7.94 -10.90 -14.34
C THR A 438 7.18 -12.23 -14.43
N ALA A 439 6.88 -12.89 -13.32
CA ALA A 439 6.24 -14.21 -13.32
C ALA A 439 4.76 -14.10 -13.70
N LEU A 440 4.09 -13.06 -13.23
CA LEU A 440 2.70 -12.77 -13.56
C LEU A 440 2.57 -12.34 -15.02
N ALA A 441 3.53 -11.59 -15.57
CA ALA A 441 3.59 -11.28 -17.00
C ALA A 441 3.82 -12.54 -17.85
N LEU A 442 4.73 -13.45 -17.43
CA LEU A 442 4.89 -14.75 -18.10
C LEU A 442 3.57 -15.54 -18.13
N TYR A 443 2.83 -15.54 -17.02
CA TYR A 443 1.55 -16.25 -16.93
C TYR A 443 0.44 -15.63 -17.78
N HIS A 444 0.19 -14.32 -17.63
CA HIS A 444 -0.95 -13.64 -18.26
C HIS A 444 -0.69 -13.24 -19.71
N ASP A 445 0.50 -12.72 -20.02
CA ASP A 445 0.78 -12.14 -21.34
C ASP A 445 1.32 -13.19 -22.30
N ASN A 446 2.21 -14.07 -21.80
CA ASN A 446 2.88 -15.07 -22.62
C ASN A 446 2.25 -16.47 -22.52
N GLY A 447 1.35 -16.70 -21.57
CA GLY A 447 0.76 -18.02 -21.30
C GLY A 447 1.77 -19.05 -20.78
N ASP A 448 2.97 -18.63 -20.38
CA ASP A 448 4.06 -19.49 -19.91
C ASP A 448 3.90 -19.81 -18.42
N ARG A 449 3.05 -20.81 -18.16
CA ARG A 449 2.76 -21.27 -16.79
C ARG A 449 3.98 -21.91 -16.12
N ALA A 450 4.81 -22.62 -16.89
CA ALA A 450 5.99 -23.30 -16.36
C ALA A 450 7.08 -22.30 -15.98
N GLY A 451 7.31 -21.29 -16.83
CA GLY A 451 8.21 -20.18 -16.53
C GLY A 451 7.75 -19.36 -15.31
N ALA A 452 6.45 -19.05 -15.24
CA ALA A 452 5.87 -18.37 -14.08
C ALA A 452 6.07 -19.16 -12.78
N TYR A 453 5.78 -20.47 -12.78
CA TYR A 453 6.02 -21.34 -11.62
C TYR A 453 7.50 -21.39 -11.24
N SER A 454 8.39 -21.62 -12.21
CA SER A 454 9.85 -21.69 -11.97
C SER A 454 10.39 -20.44 -11.27
N MET A 455 9.92 -19.27 -11.69
CA MET A 455 10.36 -18.01 -11.10
C MET A 455 9.80 -17.78 -9.69
N ILE A 456 8.53 -18.13 -9.45
CA ILE A 456 7.92 -18.03 -8.12
C ILE A 456 8.54 -19.07 -7.16
N ASP A 457 8.85 -20.28 -7.64
CA ASP A 457 9.56 -21.31 -6.86
C ASP A 457 10.97 -20.85 -6.48
N GLY A 458 11.72 -20.29 -7.44
CA GLY A 458 13.03 -19.71 -7.18
C GLY A 458 13.00 -18.56 -6.19
N LEU A 459 12.00 -17.66 -6.30
CA LEU A 459 11.77 -16.60 -5.32
C LEU A 459 11.47 -17.16 -3.92
N SER A 460 10.55 -18.14 -3.83
CA SER A 460 10.19 -18.78 -2.56
C SER A 460 11.42 -19.37 -1.86
N GLN A 461 12.29 -20.06 -2.61
CA GLN A 461 13.52 -20.64 -2.05
C GLN A 461 14.49 -19.58 -1.51
N ARG A 462 14.67 -18.46 -2.25
CA ARG A 462 15.52 -17.34 -1.78
C ARG A 462 14.94 -16.67 -0.54
N LEU A 463 13.63 -16.45 -0.52
CA LEU A 463 12.94 -15.82 0.61
C LEU A 463 12.94 -16.71 1.87
N ASP A 464 12.86 -18.03 1.70
CA ASP A 464 12.97 -19.00 2.79
C ASP A 464 14.41 -19.12 3.32
N ALA A 465 15.42 -18.94 2.46
CA ALA A 465 16.82 -18.96 2.84
C ALA A 465 17.31 -17.62 3.44
N ALA A 466 16.55 -16.54 3.29
CA ALA A 466 16.92 -15.22 3.77
C ALA A 466 16.85 -15.12 5.30
N ASP A 467 17.99 -14.83 5.91
CA ASP A 467 18.13 -14.56 7.35
C ASP A 467 17.81 -13.09 7.67
N VAL A 468 16.54 -12.74 7.52
CA VAL A 468 15.98 -11.40 7.77
C VAL A 468 14.63 -11.55 8.47
N GLN A 469 14.42 -10.77 9.54
CA GLN A 469 13.17 -10.76 10.30
C GLN A 469 12.10 -9.84 9.66
N GLY A 470 10.82 -10.11 9.95
CA GLY A 470 9.71 -9.24 9.54
C GLY A 470 9.27 -9.43 8.09
N LEU A 471 9.54 -10.59 7.51
CA LEU A 471 9.15 -11.01 6.15
C LEU A 471 8.21 -12.23 6.17
N GLU A 472 7.62 -12.55 7.32
CA GLU A 472 6.73 -13.72 7.47
C GLU A 472 5.51 -13.63 6.56
N ALA A 473 4.90 -12.45 6.44
CA ALA A 473 3.79 -12.20 5.53
C ALA A 473 4.17 -12.45 4.06
N GLU A 474 5.41 -12.12 3.67
CA GLU A 474 5.93 -12.35 2.32
C GLU A 474 6.18 -13.82 2.05
N ARG A 475 6.72 -14.53 3.05
CA ARG A 475 6.87 -15.98 2.96
C ARG A 475 5.53 -16.67 2.79
N GLU A 476 4.49 -16.24 3.51
CA GLU A 476 3.13 -16.78 3.33
C GLU A 476 2.55 -16.46 1.95
N LEU A 477 2.67 -15.20 1.51
CA LEU A 477 2.21 -14.73 0.21
C LEU A 477 2.86 -15.53 -0.94
N VAL A 478 4.20 -15.56 -0.99
CA VAL A 478 4.95 -16.22 -2.06
C VAL A 478 4.73 -17.73 -2.04
N ARG A 479 4.63 -18.37 -0.87
CA ARG A 479 4.28 -19.81 -0.79
C ARG A 479 2.86 -20.08 -1.30
N GLY A 480 1.91 -19.21 -0.98
CA GLY A 480 0.53 -19.29 -1.49
C GLY A 480 0.47 -19.17 -3.01
N LEU A 481 1.24 -18.26 -3.59
CA LEU A 481 1.38 -18.08 -5.04
C LEU A 481 2.11 -19.26 -5.69
N ARG A 482 3.17 -19.78 -5.05
CA ARG A 482 3.92 -20.95 -5.52
C ARG A 482 3.03 -22.18 -5.64
N THR A 483 2.23 -22.46 -4.61
CA THR A 483 1.31 -23.60 -4.62
C THR A 483 0.27 -23.48 -5.74
N ARG A 484 -0.25 -22.27 -5.98
CA ARG A 484 -1.19 -21.99 -7.09
C ARG A 484 -0.53 -22.11 -8.46
N SER A 485 0.64 -21.52 -8.65
CA SER A 485 1.35 -21.56 -9.93
C SER A 485 1.80 -22.99 -10.25
N ALA A 486 2.19 -23.80 -9.24
CA ALA A 486 2.46 -25.23 -9.40
C ALA A 486 1.24 -25.97 -9.97
N ALA A 487 0.08 -25.80 -9.34
CA ALA A 487 -1.17 -26.42 -9.78
C ALA A 487 -1.55 -26.01 -11.21
N LEU A 488 -1.42 -24.71 -11.54
CA LEU A 488 -1.70 -24.17 -12.87
C LEU A 488 -0.71 -24.66 -13.95
N ALA A 489 0.54 -24.88 -13.56
CA ALA A 489 1.58 -25.44 -14.43
C ALA A 489 1.51 -26.97 -14.55
N GLY A 490 0.60 -27.64 -13.83
CA GLY A 490 0.49 -29.10 -13.81
C GLY A 490 1.65 -29.80 -13.09
N VAL A 491 2.29 -29.10 -12.14
CA VAL A 491 3.41 -29.61 -11.35
C VAL A 491 2.89 -30.10 -10.00
N GLY A 492 2.93 -31.42 -9.76
CA GLY A 492 2.47 -32.04 -8.52
C GLY A 492 0.95 -32.21 -8.42
N ASP A 493 0.48 -32.67 -7.26
CA ASP A 493 -0.95 -32.83 -6.99
C ASP A 493 -1.60 -31.49 -6.65
N ILE A 494 -2.80 -31.24 -7.19
CA ILE A 494 -3.58 -30.04 -6.88
C ILE A 494 -4.11 -30.14 -5.44
N PRO A 495 -3.74 -29.22 -4.54
CA PRO A 495 -4.28 -29.20 -3.17
C PRO A 495 -5.80 -29.12 -3.14
N ASP A 496 -6.41 -29.66 -2.08
CA ASP A 496 -7.87 -29.76 -1.96
C ASP A 496 -8.59 -28.41 -2.02
N ASN A 497 -8.00 -27.36 -1.44
CA ASN A 497 -8.49 -25.98 -1.49
C ASN A 497 -8.31 -25.31 -2.87
N LEU A 498 -7.52 -25.90 -3.76
CA LEU A 498 -7.27 -25.45 -5.13
C LEU A 498 -7.91 -26.33 -6.19
N ARG A 499 -8.72 -27.33 -5.80
CA ARG A 499 -9.59 -28.10 -6.71
C ARG A 499 -10.42 -27.27 -7.70
N PRO A 500 -10.86 -26.02 -7.40
CA PRO A 500 -11.53 -25.17 -8.39
C PRO A 500 -10.69 -24.93 -9.65
N LEU A 501 -9.34 -24.88 -9.53
CA LEU A 501 -8.44 -24.75 -10.67
C LEU A 501 -8.53 -25.92 -11.64
N GLY A 502 -8.85 -27.12 -11.15
CA GLY A 502 -9.05 -28.30 -11.97
C GLY A 502 -10.30 -28.24 -12.86
N VAL A 503 -11.15 -27.21 -12.71
CA VAL A 503 -12.30 -26.93 -13.57
C VAL A 503 -11.90 -26.04 -14.76
N ILE A 504 -10.76 -25.36 -14.70
CA ILE A 504 -10.27 -24.48 -15.78
C ILE A 504 -9.80 -25.31 -16.97
N GLY A 505 -10.10 -24.84 -18.16
CA GLY A 505 -9.68 -25.41 -19.41
C GLY A 505 -10.83 -25.51 -20.41
N ARG A 506 -10.54 -26.19 -21.53
CA ARG A 506 -11.52 -26.44 -22.58
C ARG A 506 -12.13 -27.82 -22.38
N TRP A 507 -13.44 -27.87 -22.46
CA TRP A 507 -14.24 -29.04 -22.16
C TRP A 507 -15.21 -29.31 -23.29
N GLU A 508 -15.26 -30.54 -23.76
CA GLU A 508 -16.28 -31.01 -24.70
C GLU A 508 -17.53 -31.41 -23.93
N VAL A 509 -18.68 -30.90 -24.35
CA VAL A 509 -19.97 -31.28 -23.78
C VAL A 509 -20.32 -32.70 -24.22
N LYS A 510 -20.32 -33.65 -23.27
CA LYS A 510 -20.70 -35.04 -23.53
C LYS A 510 -22.18 -35.28 -23.37
N SER A 511 -22.81 -34.60 -22.41
CA SER A 511 -24.25 -34.56 -22.31
C SER A 511 -24.73 -33.34 -21.52
N GLN A 512 -25.95 -32.92 -21.79
CA GLN A 512 -26.62 -31.84 -21.08
C GLN A 512 -28.04 -32.26 -20.71
N ARG A 513 -28.56 -31.67 -19.64
CA ARG A 513 -29.98 -31.74 -19.27
C ARG A 513 -30.42 -30.36 -18.78
N GLY A 514 -31.55 -29.87 -19.26
CA GLY A 514 -32.17 -28.62 -18.78
C GLY A 514 -31.41 -27.35 -19.12
N LEU A 515 -30.44 -27.42 -20.03
CA LEU A 515 -29.65 -26.28 -20.52
C LEU A 515 -29.89 -26.16 -22.03
N GLU A 516 -30.79 -25.26 -22.44
CA GLU A 516 -31.17 -25.09 -23.85
C GLU A 516 -30.10 -24.37 -24.68
N GLU A 517 -29.18 -23.66 -24.01
CA GLU A 517 -28.12 -22.86 -24.65
C GLU A 517 -26.89 -23.69 -25.04
N VAL A 518 -26.77 -24.92 -24.54
CA VAL A 518 -25.59 -25.79 -24.73
C VAL A 518 -26.01 -27.14 -25.32
N GLU A 519 -25.27 -27.64 -26.30
CA GLU A 519 -25.53 -28.93 -26.96
C GLU A 519 -24.35 -29.90 -26.83
N ARG A 520 -24.61 -31.20 -27.06
CA ARG A 520 -23.56 -32.21 -27.07
C ARG A 520 -22.58 -31.94 -28.22
N GLY A 521 -21.30 -31.91 -27.90
CA GLY A 521 -20.22 -31.59 -28.84
C GLY A 521 -19.76 -30.14 -28.79
N ASP A 522 -20.49 -29.25 -28.11
CA ASP A 522 -20.05 -27.88 -27.88
C ASP A 522 -18.78 -27.86 -27.01
N ILE A 523 -18.00 -26.80 -27.15
CA ILE A 523 -16.82 -26.57 -26.31
C ILE A 523 -17.18 -25.51 -25.28
N VAL A 524 -17.07 -25.87 -24.01
CA VAL A 524 -17.14 -24.96 -22.88
C VAL A 524 -15.72 -24.66 -22.43
N GLU A 525 -15.33 -23.40 -22.46
CA GLU A 525 -14.05 -22.93 -21.93
C GLU A 525 -14.29 -22.17 -20.63
N LEU A 526 -13.69 -22.66 -19.57
CA LEU A 526 -13.64 -22.00 -18.27
C LEU A 526 -12.25 -21.38 -18.15
N THR A 527 -12.18 -20.06 -18.25
CA THR A 527 -10.91 -19.31 -18.24
C THR A 527 -10.49 -18.95 -16.83
N ALA A 528 -9.22 -18.54 -16.70
CA ALA A 528 -8.64 -18.13 -15.42
C ALA A 528 -9.10 -16.74 -14.95
N ASP A 529 -9.60 -15.88 -15.83
CA ASP A 529 -10.12 -14.55 -15.49
C ASP A 529 -11.64 -14.58 -15.18
N GLY A 530 -12.18 -15.77 -14.90
CA GLY A 530 -13.59 -15.94 -14.55
C GLY A 530 -14.53 -15.78 -15.73
N GLN A 531 -14.09 -16.03 -16.96
CA GLN A 531 -14.96 -16.08 -18.15
C GLN A 531 -15.35 -17.52 -18.48
N LEU A 532 -16.63 -17.70 -18.80
CA LEU A 532 -17.22 -18.92 -19.31
C LEU A 532 -17.60 -18.66 -20.77
N ASN A 533 -16.82 -19.23 -21.70
CA ASN A 533 -17.08 -19.11 -23.13
C ASN A 533 -17.66 -20.42 -23.65
N THR A 534 -18.80 -20.36 -24.33
CA THR A 534 -19.38 -21.54 -24.99
C THR A 534 -19.28 -21.38 -26.50
N TYR A 535 -18.63 -22.34 -27.16
CA TYR A 535 -18.45 -22.41 -28.60
C TYR A 535 -19.32 -23.51 -29.20
N ARG A 536 -20.32 -23.12 -30.00
CA ARG A 536 -21.14 -24.08 -30.75
C ARG A 536 -20.42 -24.58 -32.00
N LEU A 537 -20.31 -25.90 -32.17
CA LEU A 537 -19.70 -26.51 -33.35
C LEU A 537 -20.77 -26.92 -34.38
N VAL A 538 -20.88 -26.20 -35.50
CA VAL A 538 -21.77 -26.55 -36.61
C VAL A 538 -20.93 -27.07 -37.78
N GLY A 539 -20.70 -28.38 -37.83
CA GLY A 539 -19.87 -29.00 -38.88
C GLY A 539 -18.41 -28.53 -38.81
N LYS A 540 -17.92 -27.82 -39.85
CA LYS A 540 -16.55 -27.23 -39.89
C LYS A 540 -16.50 -25.74 -39.48
N PHE A 541 -17.62 -25.12 -39.12
CA PHE A 541 -17.71 -23.69 -38.83
C PHE A 541 -17.99 -23.42 -37.34
N ARG A 542 -17.39 -22.35 -36.80
CA ARG A 542 -17.68 -21.81 -35.45
C ARG A 542 -19.05 -21.10 -35.49
N GLY A 543 -19.98 -21.53 -34.63
CA GLY A 543 -21.29 -20.89 -34.40
C GLY A 543 -21.25 -19.76 -33.37
N ASN A 544 -22.42 -19.42 -32.79
CA ASN A 544 -22.57 -18.36 -31.78
C ASN A 544 -21.68 -18.60 -30.55
N GLU A 545 -21.10 -17.50 -30.04
CA GLU A 545 -20.28 -17.45 -28.83
C GLU A 545 -21.13 -16.85 -27.70
N VAL A 546 -21.26 -17.58 -26.60
CA VAL A 546 -21.89 -17.07 -25.38
C VAL A 546 -20.78 -16.84 -24.36
N ASN A 547 -20.57 -15.57 -24.03
CA ASN A 547 -19.59 -15.14 -23.04
C ASN A 547 -20.32 -14.73 -21.77
N GLN A 548 -20.06 -15.48 -20.70
CA GLN A 548 -20.57 -15.22 -19.36
C GLN A 548 -19.38 -15.06 -18.42
N SER A 549 -19.61 -14.46 -17.26
CA SER A 549 -18.62 -14.50 -16.18
C SER A 549 -19.09 -15.42 -15.07
N TYR A 550 -18.14 -16.05 -14.39
CA TYR A 550 -18.40 -16.99 -13.31
C TYR A 550 -17.50 -16.71 -12.10
N GLN A 551 -17.98 -17.14 -10.94
CA GLN A 551 -17.19 -17.28 -9.72
C GLN A 551 -17.15 -18.75 -9.34
N ILE A 552 -16.06 -19.22 -8.75
CA ILE A 552 -15.91 -20.61 -8.33
C ILE A 552 -15.28 -20.68 -6.95
N ASN A 553 -15.76 -21.61 -6.13
CA ASN A 553 -15.20 -21.95 -4.82
C ASN A 553 -14.98 -23.47 -4.73
N GLU A 554 -14.70 -23.99 -3.53
CA GLU A 554 -14.32 -25.40 -3.28
C GLU A 554 -15.24 -26.46 -3.89
N ASP A 555 -16.54 -26.18 -4.09
CA ASP A 555 -17.48 -27.14 -4.66
C ASP A 555 -18.57 -26.55 -5.57
N GLN A 556 -18.64 -25.22 -5.68
CA GLN A 556 -19.66 -24.51 -6.44
C GLN A 556 -19.07 -23.58 -7.50
N LEU A 557 -19.76 -23.52 -8.63
CA LEU A 557 -19.54 -22.60 -9.74
C LEU A 557 -20.81 -21.75 -9.91
N TYR A 558 -20.69 -20.45 -9.69
CA TYR A 558 -21.77 -19.47 -9.81
C TYR A 558 -21.63 -18.71 -11.14
N ILE A 559 -22.70 -18.66 -11.93
CA ILE A 559 -22.73 -17.83 -13.14
C ILE A 559 -23.25 -16.44 -12.77
N ASN A 560 -22.41 -15.42 -12.93
CA ASN A 560 -22.74 -14.06 -12.54
C ASN A 560 -23.96 -13.54 -13.30
N TYR A 561 -24.74 -12.69 -12.63
CA TYR A 561 -25.98 -12.10 -13.18
C TYR A 561 -27.07 -13.13 -13.54
N THR A 562 -26.96 -14.34 -12.99
CA THR A 562 -27.99 -15.38 -13.09
C THR A 562 -28.22 -16.03 -11.72
N ASP A 563 -29.31 -16.77 -11.58
CA ASP A 563 -29.59 -17.61 -10.41
C ASP A 563 -28.92 -19.01 -10.50
N LEU A 564 -28.10 -19.26 -11.52
CA LEU A 564 -27.49 -20.56 -11.76
C LEU A 564 -26.24 -20.74 -10.88
N VAL A 565 -26.38 -21.63 -9.90
CA VAL A 565 -25.27 -22.17 -9.10
C VAL A 565 -25.13 -23.65 -9.43
N PHE A 566 -23.96 -24.09 -9.86
CA PHE A 566 -23.64 -25.50 -10.10
C PHE A 566 -22.74 -26.05 -9.00
N TYR A 567 -23.10 -27.19 -8.42
CA TYR A 567 -22.11 -28.04 -7.76
C TYR A 567 -21.27 -28.75 -8.81
N TYR A 568 -19.95 -28.69 -8.69
CA TYR A 568 -19.07 -29.40 -9.61
C TYR A 568 -18.43 -30.63 -8.97
N ARG A 569 -18.11 -31.62 -9.80
CA ARG A 569 -17.29 -32.76 -9.41
C ARG A 569 -16.28 -33.06 -10.52
N LEU A 570 -15.01 -33.01 -10.15
CA LEU A 570 -13.88 -33.35 -11.01
C LEU A 570 -13.43 -34.80 -10.77
N LYS A 571 -13.20 -35.57 -11.84
CA LYS A 571 -12.59 -36.90 -11.77
C LYS A 571 -11.82 -37.20 -13.05
N GLY A 572 -10.49 -37.13 -12.99
CA GLY A 572 -9.63 -37.35 -14.17
C GLY A 572 -9.91 -36.32 -15.26
N ASP A 573 -10.26 -36.77 -16.46
CA ASP A 573 -10.66 -35.93 -17.59
C ASP A 573 -12.16 -35.56 -17.57
N GLY A 574 -12.92 -35.97 -16.54
CA GLY A 574 -14.34 -35.69 -16.42
C GLY A 574 -14.66 -34.54 -15.46
N LEU A 575 -15.54 -33.63 -15.89
CA LEU A 575 -16.14 -32.58 -15.07
C LEU A 575 -17.66 -32.71 -15.12
N VAL A 576 -18.32 -32.73 -13.97
CA VAL A 576 -19.79 -32.77 -13.88
C VAL A 576 -20.26 -31.52 -13.17
N LEU A 577 -21.13 -30.73 -13.80
CA LEU A 577 -21.80 -29.57 -13.21
C LEU A 577 -23.27 -29.93 -12.95
N ARG A 578 -23.78 -29.69 -11.73
CA ARG A 578 -25.18 -29.96 -11.37
C ARG A 578 -25.79 -28.77 -10.65
N ALA A 579 -26.87 -28.21 -11.17
CA ALA A 579 -27.48 -27.02 -10.60
C ALA A 579 -28.05 -27.27 -9.20
N LYS A 580 -27.87 -26.29 -8.32
CA LYS A 580 -28.45 -26.24 -6.97
C LYS A 580 -29.94 -25.98 -7.08
N GLY A 581 -30.75 -26.97 -6.72
CA GLY A 581 -32.22 -26.84 -6.68
C GLY A 581 -32.94 -27.02 -8.03
N GLY A 582 -32.24 -27.43 -9.10
CA GLY A 582 -32.83 -27.59 -10.44
C GLY A 582 -32.43 -28.89 -11.17
N PRO A 583 -33.12 -29.25 -12.27
CA PRO A 583 -32.81 -30.44 -13.06
C PRO A 583 -31.56 -30.28 -13.94
N GLN A 584 -30.96 -29.10 -13.98
CA GLN A 584 -29.86 -28.79 -14.89
C GLN A 584 -28.60 -29.56 -14.54
N LYS A 585 -28.01 -30.18 -15.57
CA LYS A 585 -26.78 -30.97 -15.44
C LYS A 585 -25.96 -30.88 -16.72
N LEU A 586 -24.65 -30.74 -16.58
CA LEU A 586 -23.69 -30.78 -17.68
C LEU A 586 -22.60 -31.81 -17.37
N ASP A 587 -22.40 -32.76 -18.28
CA ASP A 587 -21.29 -33.70 -18.23
C ASP A 587 -20.27 -33.31 -19.30
N LEU A 588 -19.08 -32.95 -18.84
CA LEU A 588 -17.99 -32.36 -19.59
C LEU A 588 -16.79 -33.31 -19.61
N ARG A 589 -16.07 -33.35 -20.73
CA ARG A 589 -14.79 -34.06 -20.85
C ARG A 589 -13.69 -33.11 -21.28
N ARG A 590 -12.56 -33.12 -20.59
CA ARG A 590 -11.41 -32.26 -20.87
C ARG A 590 -10.92 -32.55 -22.30
N ILE A 591 -10.81 -31.49 -23.08
CA ILE A 591 -10.09 -31.48 -24.34
C ILE A 591 -8.68 -31.03 -23.94
N GLU A 592 -7.66 -31.85 -24.17
CA GLU A 592 -6.29 -31.48 -23.82
C GLU A 592 -5.94 -30.09 -24.39
N SER A 593 -5.25 -29.31 -23.55
CA SER A 593 -4.73 -27.96 -23.83
C SER A 593 -3.60 -27.99 -24.82
#